data_AF-M7STC3-F1
#
_entry.id   AF-M7STC3-F1
#
_cell.length_a   1.000
_cell.length_b   1.000
_cell.length_c   1.000
_cell.angle_alpha   90.00
_cell.angle_beta   90.00
_cell.angle_gamma   90.00
#
_symmetry.space_group_name_H-M   'P 1'
#
loop_
_entity.id
_entity.type
_entity.pdbx_description
1 polymer ?
#
loop_
_entity_poly.entity_id
_entity_poly.type
_entity_poly.pdbx_seq_one_letter_code
_entity_poly.pdbx_strand_id
1 'polypeptide(L)'
;MPDFSDSALFPVFRELPPVGTAGSGSDVAAGWVLVAQIKENMTITKPTLIVTDRTGLDFAVLFDDVGMSLKGFRKGYTIVIPGARRTDKGEGKKDIVQIEAGAGAEVRVRAIRTN
;
A
#
# COMPACT_ATOMS: atom_id res chain seq x y z
N MET A 1 19.31 14.13 5.63
CA MET A 1 18.71 13.06 4.80
C MET A 1 17.68 12.37 5.68
N PRO A 2 16.40 12.26 5.28
CA PRO A 2 15.39 11.61 6.11
C PRO A 2 15.77 10.13 6.33
N ASP A 3 15.51 9.62 7.53
CA ASP A 3 15.79 8.23 7.89
C ASP A 3 14.64 7.33 7.39
N PHE A 4 14.91 6.54 6.36
CA PHE A 4 13.94 5.60 5.77
C PHE A 4 13.78 4.31 6.58
N SER A 5 14.57 4.13 7.64
CA SER A 5 14.44 3.03 8.58
C SER A 5 13.43 3.32 9.69
N ASP A 6 13.05 4.58 9.91
CA ASP A 6 12.06 4.99 10.90
C ASP A 6 10.70 4.30 10.64
N SER A 7 10.32 3.35 11.50
CA SER A 7 9.05 2.64 11.41
C SER A 7 7.84 3.50 11.76
N ALA A 8 8.04 4.62 12.46
CA ALA A 8 6.95 5.57 12.72
C ALA A 8 6.52 6.31 11.45
N LEU A 9 7.46 6.56 10.53
CA LEU A 9 7.20 7.20 9.23
C LEU A 9 7.06 6.20 8.09
N PHE A 10 7.71 5.04 8.17
CA PHE A 10 7.70 4.00 7.14
C PHE A 10 7.36 2.63 7.74
N PRO A 11 6.12 2.44 8.23
CA PRO A 11 5.68 1.21 8.85
C PRO A 11 5.68 0.05 7.84
N VAL A 12 5.88 -1.16 8.36
CA VAL A 12 5.70 -2.41 7.60
C VAL A 12 4.24 -2.85 7.64
N PHE A 13 3.84 -3.82 6.81
CA PHE A 13 2.44 -4.25 6.73
C PHE A 13 1.83 -4.60 8.11
N ARG A 14 2.60 -5.29 8.96
CA ARG A 14 2.16 -5.74 10.30
C ARG A 14 1.99 -4.60 11.32
N GLU A 15 2.57 -3.43 11.05
CA GLU A 15 2.48 -2.25 11.91
C GLU A 15 1.34 -1.31 11.47
N LEU A 16 0.71 -1.58 10.31
CA LEU A 16 -0.39 -0.77 9.82
C LEU A 16 -1.64 -0.93 10.70
N PRO A 17 -2.37 0.16 10.95
CA PRO A 17 -3.65 0.09 11.65
C PRO A 17 -4.69 -0.67 10.81
N PRO A 18 -5.62 -1.40 11.44
CA PRO A 18 -6.69 -2.07 10.72
C PRO A 18 -7.72 -1.09 10.13
N VAL A 19 -8.29 -1.45 8.98
CA VAL A 19 -9.43 -0.77 8.36
C VAL A 19 -10.63 -0.85 9.33
N GLY A 20 -11.26 0.29 9.61
CA GLY A 20 -12.41 0.39 10.52
C GLY A 20 -12.08 0.73 11.98
N THR A 21 -10.80 0.77 12.37
CA THR A 21 -10.42 1.45 13.61
C THR A 21 -10.47 2.96 13.34
N ALA A 22 -11.60 3.57 13.66
CA ALA A 22 -11.82 5.00 13.56
C ALA A 22 -10.95 5.72 14.62
N GLY A 23 -9.70 6.01 14.26
CA GLY A 23 -9.03 7.20 14.79
C GLY A 23 -9.77 8.42 14.23
N SER A 24 -10.29 9.28 15.09
CA SER A 24 -11.07 10.44 14.71
C SER A 24 -10.34 11.32 13.69
N GLY A 25 -10.94 11.46 12.51
CA GLY A 25 -10.83 12.59 11.59
C GLY A 25 -9.50 13.35 11.56
N SER A 26 -8.55 12.87 10.76
CA SER A 26 -7.54 13.66 10.00
C SER A 26 -6.40 12.77 9.47
N ASP A 27 -6.69 11.55 9.03
CA ASP A 27 -5.65 10.60 8.59
C ASP A 27 -5.01 10.90 7.21
N VAL A 28 -5.40 11.99 6.54
CA VAL A 28 -4.63 12.55 5.41
C VAL A 28 -3.38 13.31 5.91
N ALA A 29 -3.32 13.61 7.22
CA ALA A 29 -2.14 14.14 7.92
C ALA A 29 -1.35 13.06 8.68
N ALA A 30 -1.70 11.79 8.49
CA ALA A 30 -0.94 10.66 9.01
C ALA A 30 0.46 10.68 8.38
N GLY A 31 1.46 11.16 9.13
CA GLY A 31 2.84 11.31 8.65
C GLY A 31 3.53 9.99 8.27
N TRP A 32 2.82 8.85 8.31
CA TRP A 32 3.34 7.55 7.92
C TRP A 32 2.97 7.17 6.50
N VAL A 33 3.89 6.47 5.86
CA VAL A 33 3.85 6.13 4.45
C VAL A 33 4.34 4.70 4.29
N LEU A 34 3.47 3.81 3.80
CA LEU A 34 3.89 2.46 3.47
C LEU A 34 4.68 2.47 2.17
N VAL A 35 5.85 1.83 2.19
CA VAL A 35 6.71 1.66 1.01
C VAL A 35 6.83 0.17 0.72
N ALA A 36 6.46 -0.23 -0.50
CA ALA A 36 6.50 -1.62 -0.93
C ALA A 36 6.91 -1.74 -2.40
N GLN A 37 7.45 -2.89 -2.81
CA GLN A 37 7.83 -3.15 -4.20
C GLN A 37 6.77 -4.00 -4.90
N ILE A 38 6.38 -3.61 -6.11
CA ILE A 38 5.40 -4.32 -6.91
C ILE A 38 6.00 -5.62 -7.43
N LYS A 39 5.42 -6.75 -7.03
CA LYS A 39 5.76 -8.09 -7.53
C LYS A 39 4.92 -8.45 -8.75
N GLU A 40 3.62 -8.16 -8.71
CA GLU A 40 2.68 -8.58 -9.75
C GLU A 40 1.45 -7.67 -9.81
N ASN A 41 0.85 -7.56 -11.00
CA ASN A 41 -0.47 -6.97 -11.17
C ASN A 41 -1.49 -8.10 -11.34
N MET A 42 -2.36 -8.27 -10.34
CA MET A 42 -3.39 -9.32 -10.28
C MET A 42 -4.79 -8.76 -10.49
N THR A 43 -4.92 -7.70 -11.29
CA THR A 43 -6.23 -7.08 -11.58
C THR A 43 -7.11 -8.04 -12.37
N ILE A 44 -8.23 -8.45 -11.77
CA ILE A 44 -9.29 -9.24 -12.44
C ILE A 44 -10.54 -8.37 -12.60
N THR A 45 -11.14 -7.95 -11.47
CA THR A 45 -12.34 -7.10 -11.45
C THR A 45 -12.07 -5.75 -10.78
N LYS A 46 -11.34 -5.75 -9.67
CA LYS A 46 -10.83 -4.55 -9.01
C LYS A 46 -9.33 -4.41 -9.23
N PRO A 47 -8.80 -3.18 -9.37
CA PRO A 47 -7.37 -2.96 -9.48
C PRO A 47 -6.66 -3.53 -8.25
N THR A 48 -5.78 -4.52 -8.48
CA THR A 48 -5.11 -5.26 -7.41
C THR A 48 -3.64 -5.49 -7.75
N LEU A 49 -2.75 -5.14 -6.83
CA LEU A 49 -1.31 -5.38 -6.93
C LEU A 49 -0.87 -6.35 -5.85
N ILE A 50 0.07 -7.23 -6.17
CA ILE A 50 0.84 -7.95 -5.16
C ILE A 50 2.13 -7.19 -4.96
N VAL A 51 2.42 -6.83 -3.71
CA VAL A 51 3.59 -6.06 -3.33
C VAL A 51 4.33 -6.77 -2.19
N THR A 52 5.59 -6.41 -1.99
CA THR A 52 6.41 -6.90 -0.89
C THR A 52 6.94 -5.70 -0.09
N ASP A 53 6.83 -5.72 1.24
CA ASP A 53 7.43 -4.65 2.06
C ASP A 53 8.94 -4.86 2.24
N ARG A 54 9.57 -3.94 2.98
CA ARG A 54 11.01 -3.99 3.30
C ARG A 54 11.44 -5.22 4.11
N THR A 55 10.51 -5.96 4.72
CA THR A 55 10.80 -7.20 5.46
C THR A 55 10.64 -8.45 4.60
N GLY A 56 10.19 -8.28 3.35
CA GLY A 56 9.93 -9.38 2.42
C GLY A 56 8.54 -10.02 2.59
N LEU A 57 7.64 -9.40 3.36
CA LEU A 57 6.26 -9.89 3.51
C LEU A 57 5.44 -9.51 2.28
N ASP A 58 4.78 -10.50 1.69
CA ASP A 58 3.94 -10.32 0.50
C ASP A 58 2.47 -10.12 0.87
N PHE A 59 1.87 -9.06 0.34
CA PHE A 59 0.46 -8.72 0.57
C PHE A 59 -0.16 -8.10 -0.69
N ALA A 60 -1.49 -8.07 -0.72
CA ALA A 60 -2.24 -7.45 -1.80
C ALA A 60 -2.55 -5.99 -1.48
N VAL A 61 -2.42 -5.10 -2.46
CA VAL A 61 -2.97 -3.75 -2.41
C VAL A 61 -4.20 -3.73 -3.30
N LEU A 62 -5.36 -3.51 -2.69
CA LEU A 62 -6.66 -3.47 -3.36
C LEU A 62 -7.15 -2.04 -3.43
N PHE A 63 -7.44 -1.55 -4.64
CA PHE A 63 -8.06 -0.25 -4.84
C PHE A 63 -9.57 -0.42 -5.01
N ASP A 64 -10.36 0.33 -4.25
CA ASP A 64 -11.82 0.32 -4.38
C ASP A 64 -12.33 1.17 -5.54
N ASP A 65 -11.48 2.04 -6.10
CA ASP A 65 -11.80 2.84 -7.28
C ASP A 65 -12.08 1.97 -8.50
N VAL A 66 -13.36 1.87 -8.85
CA VAL A 66 -13.81 1.20 -10.08
C VAL A 66 -13.31 2.00 -11.28
N GLY A 67 -12.47 1.37 -12.11
CA GLY A 67 -11.91 2.00 -13.31
C GLY A 67 -10.59 2.76 -13.10
N MET A 68 -9.99 2.72 -11.90
CA MET A 68 -8.64 3.25 -11.72
C MET A 68 -7.64 2.51 -12.60
N SER A 69 -6.88 3.27 -13.39
CA SER A 69 -5.85 2.70 -14.25
C SER A 69 -4.56 2.47 -13.47
N LEU A 70 -4.12 1.22 -13.40
CA LEU A 70 -2.78 0.87 -12.90
C LEU A 70 -1.68 1.02 -13.98
N LYS A 71 -1.93 1.83 -15.01
CA LYS A 71 -0.94 2.12 -16.04
C LYS A 71 0.26 2.84 -15.41
N GLY A 72 1.41 2.17 -15.39
CA GLY A 72 2.63 2.68 -14.77
C GLY A 72 3.05 1.95 -13.49
N PHE A 73 2.16 1.15 -12.91
CA PHE A 73 2.46 0.25 -11.79
C PHE A 73 3.10 -1.02 -12.33
N ARG A 74 4.43 -0.99 -12.51
CA ARG A 74 5.19 -2.07 -13.13
C ARG A 74 5.86 -2.94 -12.08
N LYS A 75 6.02 -4.23 -12.39
CA LYS A 75 6.85 -5.13 -11.59
C LYS A 75 8.24 -4.53 -11.38
N GLY A 76 8.74 -4.64 -10.16
CA GLY A 76 10.02 -4.10 -9.72
C GLY A 76 9.99 -2.63 -9.30
N TYR A 77 8.90 -1.89 -9.56
CA TYR A 77 8.78 -0.49 -9.12
C TYR A 77 8.33 -0.43 -7.67
N THR A 78 8.66 0.67 -7.00
CA THR A 78 8.24 0.96 -5.63
C THR A 78 6.94 1.73 -5.64
N ILE A 79 5.97 1.27 -4.85
CA ILE A 79 4.74 1.95 -4.53
C ILE A 79 4.85 2.62 -3.16
N VAL A 80 4.24 3.79 -3.03
CA VAL A 80 4.26 4.63 -1.84
C VAL A 80 2.82 4.98 -1.52
N ILE A 81 2.33 4.51 -0.37
CA ILE A 81 0.92 4.58 0.03
C ILE A 81 0.83 5.39 1.33
N PRO A 82 0.43 6.67 1.26
CA PRO A 82 0.15 7.47 2.44
C PRO A 82 -1.01 6.88 3.24
N GLY A 83 -0.93 6.92 4.58
CA GLY A 83 -2.06 6.53 5.43
C GLY A 83 -2.53 5.08 5.23
N ALA A 84 -1.66 4.19 4.78
CA ALA A 84 -2.02 2.81 4.46
C ALA A 84 -2.65 2.10 5.67
N ARG A 85 -3.72 1.33 5.40
CA ARG A 85 -4.42 0.53 6.41
C ARG A 85 -4.50 -0.92 5.98
N ARG A 86 -4.29 -1.82 6.92
CA ARG A 86 -4.44 -3.27 6.67
C ARG A 86 -5.88 -3.70 6.87
N THR A 87 -6.31 -4.71 6.15
CA THR A 87 -7.56 -5.40 6.42
C THR A 87 -7.25 -6.75 7.02
N ASP A 88 -7.75 -7.01 8.23
CA ASP A 88 -7.70 -8.33 8.84
C ASP A 88 -8.84 -9.18 8.25
N LYS A 89 -8.68 -9.65 7.00
CA LYS A 89 -9.60 -10.66 6.47
C LYS A 89 -9.22 -11.99 7.12
N GLY A 90 -10.15 -12.58 7.88
CA GLY A 90 -9.94 -13.74 8.72
C GLY A 90 -9.19 -14.93 8.09
N GLU A 91 -8.83 -15.88 8.96
CA GLU A 91 -7.91 -17.00 8.72
C GLU A 91 -7.99 -17.62 7.31
N GLY A 92 -6.87 -17.60 6.58
CA GLY A 92 -6.74 -18.21 5.24
C GLY A 92 -6.85 -17.25 4.05
N LYS A 93 -7.14 -15.96 4.26
CA LYS A 93 -7.08 -14.92 3.21
C LYS A 93 -5.74 -14.22 3.23
N LYS A 94 -5.21 -13.88 2.04
CA LYS A 94 -3.97 -13.09 1.92
C LYS A 94 -4.13 -11.76 2.64
N ASP A 95 -3.07 -11.30 3.28
CA ASP A 95 -2.92 -9.97 3.85
C ASP A 95 -3.25 -8.90 2.80
N ILE A 96 -4.11 -7.93 3.14
CA ILE A 96 -4.58 -6.89 2.21
C ILE A 96 -4.37 -5.50 2.81
N VAL A 97 -3.89 -4.56 1.99
CA VAL A 97 -4.02 -3.12 2.21
C VAL A 97 -5.13 -2.61 1.30
N GLN A 98 -6.14 -1.98 1.89
CA GLN A 98 -7.28 -1.44 1.15
C GLN A 98 -7.10 0.06 0.95
N ILE A 99 -7.19 0.49 -0.31
CA ILE A 99 -7.18 1.90 -0.71
C ILE A 99 -8.62 2.28 -1.01
N GLU A 100 -9.17 3.16 -0.18
CA GLU A 100 -10.53 3.67 -0.33
C GLU A 100 -10.69 4.43 -1.65
N ALA A 101 -11.93 4.48 -2.14
CA ALA A 101 -12.23 5.20 -3.36
C ALA A 101 -11.85 6.69 -3.23
N GLY A 102 -11.14 7.22 -4.22
CA GLY A 102 -10.57 8.57 -4.22
C GLY A 102 -9.15 8.67 -3.65
N ALA A 103 -8.74 7.76 -2.77
CA ALA A 103 -7.39 7.75 -2.19
C ALA A 103 -6.33 7.17 -3.16
N GLY A 104 -6.76 6.49 -4.23
CA GLY A 104 -5.85 5.97 -5.26
C GLY A 104 -4.99 7.05 -5.93
N ALA A 105 -5.47 8.31 -5.99
CA ALA A 105 -4.73 9.43 -6.57
C ALA A 105 -3.50 9.85 -5.74
N GLU A 106 -3.48 9.55 -4.44
CA GLU A 106 -2.38 9.89 -3.54
C GLU A 106 -1.24 8.87 -3.59
N VAL A 107 -1.52 7.67 -4.09
CA VAL A 107 -0.56 6.58 -4.22
C VAL A 107 0.45 6.91 -5.30
N ARG A 108 1.73 6.93 -4.93
CA ARG A 108 2.83 7.26 -5.85
C ARG A 108 3.58 6.02 -6.26
N VAL A 109 4.07 6.01 -7.50
CA VAL A 109 4.97 4.98 -8.01
C VAL A 109 6.31 5.61 -8.34
N ARG A 110 7.39 4.91 -7.98
CA ARG A 110 8.77 5.27 -8.27
C ARG A 110 9.47 4.10 -8.95
N ALA A 111 10.08 4.37 -10.10
CA ALA A 111 10.96 3.41 -10.74
C ALA A 111 12.23 3.28 -9.90
N ILE A 112 12.64 2.05 -9.60
CA ILE A 112 13.99 1.81 -9.08
C ILE A 112 14.93 1.94 -10.28
N ARG A 113 15.77 2.98 -10.29
CA ARG A 113 16.96 3.02 -11.14
C ARG A 113 18.04 2.25 -10.39
N THR A 114 18.25 0.99 -10.74
CA THR A 114 19.47 0.28 -10.37
C THR A 114 20.59 0.90 -11.22
N ASN A 115 21.49 1.65 -10.58
CA ASN A 115 22.78 2.02 -11.15
C ASN A 115 23.72 0.83 -11.06
#